data_AF-A0A4P9Z242-F1
#
_entry.id   AF-A0A4P9Z242-F1
#
_cell.length_a   1.000
_cell.length_b   1.000
_cell.length_c   1.000
_cell.angle_alpha   90.00
_cell.angle_beta   90.00
_cell.angle_gamma   90.00
#
_symmetry.space_group_name_H-M   'P 1'
#
loop_
_entity.id
_entity.type
_entity.pdbx_description
1 polymer ?
#
loop_
_entity_poly.entity_id
_entity_poly.type
_entity_poly.pdbx_seq_one_letter_code
_entity_poly.pdbx_strand_id
1 'polypeptide(L)'
;MARPVAAMHSAEHHNGCDVPLYCPGNILDVVQSARLEKDSKYFVDQPTSKPLAQVLSAFEALPKNPTRDQVKAFVDANFLPAGTEIAPANLTDYQEHPGFLSRIKDENLRRFAHAKDAICRDCVSSALPARHPFVVPGGRFREFYYWDSYFTMEGLLIRGMNQTVKGMIENAMDYVNAYGFVPNGARIYFLNRSQPPFLAQMVRLY
;
A
#
# COMPACT_ATOMS: atom_id res chain seq x y z
N MET A 1 48.43 0.22 13.95
CA MET A 1 47.62 -1.03 14.05
C MET A 1 46.16 -0.64 13.97
N ALA A 2 45.55 -0.79 12.79
CA ALA A 2 44.14 -0.49 12.55
C ALA A 2 43.35 -1.80 12.56
N ARG A 3 42.28 -1.88 13.36
CA ARG A 3 41.40 -3.05 13.45
C ARG A 3 40.41 -3.02 12.28
N PRO A 4 40.17 -4.13 11.57
CA PRO A 4 39.10 -4.18 10.59
C PRO A 4 37.74 -4.18 11.30
N VAL A 5 36.85 -3.29 10.87
CA VAL A 5 35.42 -3.31 11.21
C VAL A 5 34.74 -4.21 10.20
N ALA A 6 33.99 -5.20 10.68
CA ALA A 6 33.17 -6.05 9.81
C ALA A 6 32.12 -5.18 9.12
N ALA A 7 32.11 -5.19 7.79
CA ALA A 7 30.94 -4.75 7.04
C ALA A 7 29.78 -5.66 7.47
N MET A 8 28.73 -5.06 8.06
CA MET A 8 27.44 -5.73 8.16
C MET A 8 27.11 -6.24 6.76
N HIS A 9 26.88 -7.55 6.66
CA HIS A 9 26.39 -8.16 5.43
C HIS A 9 25.25 -7.29 4.90
N SER A 10 25.45 -6.73 3.71
CA SER A 10 24.34 -6.28 2.89
C SER A 10 23.37 -7.44 2.82
N ALA A 11 22.18 -7.28 3.40
CA ALA A 11 21.08 -8.17 3.08
C ALA A 11 20.99 -8.19 1.56
N GLU A 12 21.17 -9.36 0.96
CA GLU A 12 21.00 -9.55 -0.47
C GLU A 12 19.67 -8.90 -0.86
N HIS A 13 19.72 -7.83 -1.65
CA HIS A 13 18.53 -7.26 -2.26
C HIS A 13 18.06 -8.28 -3.29
N HIS A 14 17.24 -9.23 -2.86
CA HIS A 14 16.42 -9.98 -3.79
C HIS A 14 15.47 -8.97 -4.41
N ASN A 15 15.62 -8.72 -5.71
CA ASN A 15 14.67 -7.94 -6.51
C ASN A 15 13.33 -8.68 -6.53
N GLY A 16 12.53 -8.54 -5.47
CA GLY A 16 11.38 -9.40 -5.24
C GLY A 16 10.56 -9.06 -4.00
N CYS A 17 9.47 -9.82 -3.86
CA CYS A 17 8.56 -9.79 -2.74
C CYS A 17 8.97 -10.95 -1.82
N ASP A 18 9.53 -10.66 -0.64
CA ASP A 18 10.06 -11.69 0.28
C ASP A 18 9.22 -11.90 1.55
N VAL A 19 8.07 -11.23 1.67
CA VAL A 19 7.16 -11.39 2.80
C VAL A 19 6.29 -12.66 2.60
N PRO A 20 6.48 -13.72 3.41
CA PRO A 20 5.88 -15.04 3.17
C PRO A 20 4.35 -15.07 3.19
N LEU A 21 3.69 -14.01 3.67
CA LEU A 21 2.24 -13.87 3.68
C LEU A 21 1.66 -13.37 2.35
N TYR A 22 2.35 -12.45 1.68
CA TYR A 22 1.82 -11.66 0.55
C TYR A 22 2.51 -11.95 -0.78
N CYS A 23 3.58 -12.73 -0.73
CA CYS A 23 4.38 -13.12 -1.88
C CYS A 23 4.12 -14.59 -2.23
N PRO A 24 4.47 -15.03 -3.44
CA PRO A 24 4.28 -16.43 -3.85
C PRO A 24 4.83 -17.42 -2.82
N GLY A 25 3.98 -18.34 -2.35
CA GLY A 25 4.32 -19.26 -1.29
C GLY A 25 3.10 -19.96 -0.71
N ASN A 26 3.34 -20.97 0.12
CA ASN A 26 2.31 -21.90 0.60
C ASN A 26 1.13 -21.20 1.31
N ILE A 27 1.39 -20.18 2.13
CA ILE A 27 0.33 -19.43 2.83
C ILE A 27 -0.60 -18.76 1.82
N LEU A 28 -0.03 -18.03 0.87
CA LEU A 28 -0.80 -17.34 -0.16
C LEU A 28 -1.60 -18.34 -1.01
N ASP A 29 -0.98 -19.46 -1.41
CA ASP A 29 -1.62 -20.49 -2.22
C ASP A 29 -2.81 -21.15 -1.51
N VAL A 30 -2.64 -21.52 -0.23
CA VAL A 30 -3.71 -22.13 0.57
C VAL A 30 -4.87 -21.15 0.77
N VAL A 31 -4.58 -19.90 1.14
CA VAL A 31 -5.63 -18.91 1.41
C VAL A 31 -6.37 -18.52 0.13
N GLN A 32 -5.66 -18.26 -0.97
CA GLN A 32 -6.30 -17.88 -2.24
C GLN A 32 -7.09 -19.04 -2.86
N SER A 33 -6.58 -20.28 -2.76
CA SER A 33 -7.29 -21.45 -3.27
C SER A 33 -8.56 -21.78 -2.48
N ALA A 34 -8.64 -21.38 -1.21
CA ALA A 34 -9.85 -21.50 -0.41
C ALA A 34 -10.99 -20.56 -0.87
N ARG A 35 -10.69 -19.56 -1.72
CA ARG A 35 -11.66 -18.60 -2.29
C ARG A 35 -12.59 -18.03 -1.21
N LEU A 36 -12.00 -17.52 -0.14
CA LEU A 36 -12.75 -16.93 0.97
C LEU A 36 -13.51 -15.68 0.51
N GLU A 37 -12.87 -14.88 -0.35
CA GLU A 37 -13.40 -13.66 -0.92
C GLU A 37 -13.53 -13.75 -2.45
N LYS A 38 -14.46 -12.99 -3.02
CA LYS A 38 -14.60 -12.88 -4.49
C LYS A 38 -13.43 -12.16 -5.13
N ASP A 39 -12.83 -11.22 -4.40
CA ASP A 39 -11.68 -10.45 -4.85
C ASP A 39 -10.39 -11.01 -4.28
N SER A 40 -9.51 -11.53 -5.14
CA SER A 40 -8.21 -12.07 -4.73
C SER A 40 -7.28 -11.00 -4.14
N LYS A 41 -7.51 -9.71 -4.40
CA LYS A 41 -6.73 -8.62 -3.78
C LYS A 41 -7.09 -8.44 -2.31
N TYR A 42 -8.27 -8.88 -1.87
CA TYR A 42 -8.73 -8.61 -0.51
C TYR A 42 -7.75 -9.17 0.53
N PHE A 43 -7.36 -10.44 0.42
CA PHE A 43 -6.45 -11.07 1.38
C PHE A 43 -5.07 -10.41 1.42
N VAL A 44 -4.48 -10.12 0.25
CA VAL A 44 -3.15 -9.51 0.19
C VAL A 44 -3.14 -8.05 0.66
N ASP A 45 -4.30 -7.42 0.83
CA ASP A 45 -4.45 -6.11 1.45
C ASP A 45 -4.70 -6.19 2.96
N GLN A 46 -4.94 -7.37 3.54
CA GLN A 46 -5.20 -7.48 4.97
C GLN A 46 -3.89 -7.39 5.75
N PRO A 47 -3.72 -6.39 6.65
CA PRO A 47 -2.62 -6.42 7.58
C PRO A 47 -2.88 -7.53 8.61
N THR A 48 -1.81 -8.09 9.17
CA THR A 48 -1.93 -9.01 10.29
C THR A 48 -2.55 -8.28 11.49
N SER A 49 -3.20 -9.01 12.40
CA SER A 49 -3.65 -8.49 13.70
C SER A 49 -2.65 -8.76 14.83
N LYS A 50 -1.57 -9.51 14.51
CA LYS A 50 -0.54 -10.01 15.43
C LYS A 50 0.84 -9.94 14.76
N PRO A 51 1.94 -10.06 15.52
CA PRO A 51 3.29 -10.18 14.96
C PRO A 51 3.43 -11.35 13.99
N LEU A 52 4.27 -11.18 12.95
CA LEU A 52 4.47 -12.15 11.87
C LEU A 52 4.72 -13.57 12.39
N ALA A 53 5.62 -13.73 13.36
CA ALA A 53 5.99 -15.03 13.90
C ALA A 53 4.78 -15.80 14.49
N GLN A 54 3.83 -15.09 15.12
CA GLN A 54 2.61 -15.71 15.65
C GLN A 54 1.67 -16.16 14.53
N VAL A 55 1.56 -15.36 13.46
CA VAL A 55 0.74 -15.70 12.30
C VAL A 55 1.32 -16.91 11.57
N LEU A 56 2.64 -16.96 11.39
CA LEU A 56 3.34 -18.12 10.79
C LEU A 56 3.15 -19.37 11.64
N SER A 57 3.35 -19.28 12.96
CA SER A 57 3.13 -20.41 13.87
C SER A 57 1.68 -20.89 13.87
N ALA A 58 0.70 -19.97 13.81
CA ALA A 58 -0.71 -20.31 13.71
C ALA A 58 -1.05 -21.02 12.38
N PHE A 59 -0.36 -20.68 11.29
CA PHE A 59 -0.52 -21.35 10.00
C PHE A 59 0.10 -22.76 10.01
N GLU A 60 1.28 -22.91 10.60
CA GLU A 60 1.97 -24.21 10.74
C GLU A 60 1.16 -25.21 11.59
N ALA A 61 0.31 -24.72 12.50
CA ALA A 61 -0.60 -25.53 13.29
C ALA A 61 -1.83 -26.06 12.51
N LEU A 62 -2.07 -25.58 11.28
CA LEU A 62 -3.13 -26.13 10.42
C LEU A 62 -2.76 -27.53 9.92
N PRO A 63 -3.75 -28.40 9.68
CA PRO A 63 -3.48 -29.68 9.01
C PRO A 63 -2.94 -29.42 7.60
N LYS A 64 -2.17 -30.38 7.06
CA LYS A 64 -1.52 -30.27 5.75
C LYS A 64 -2.47 -29.88 4.60
N ASN A 65 -3.71 -30.35 4.65
CA ASN A 65 -4.77 -30.02 3.70
C ASN A 65 -5.98 -29.43 4.47
N PRO A 66 -5.95 -28.14 4.85
CA PRO A 66 -7.00 -27.55 5.65
C PRO A 66 -8.29 -27.39 4.84
N THR A 67 -9.43 -27.57 5.50
CA THR A 67 -10.73 -27.27 4.89
C THR A 67 -10.90 -25.75 4.74
N ARG A 68 -11.81 -25.34 3.86
CA ARG A 68 -12.13 -23.92 3.69
C ARG A 68 -12.47 -23.22 5.01
N ASP A 69 -13.21 -23.89 5.89
CA ASP A 69 -13.60 -23.31 7.19
C ASP A 69 -12.42 -23.17 8.15
N GLN A 70 -11.46 -24.10 8.11
CA GLN A 70 -10.21 -24.00 8.89
C GLN A 70 -9.35 -22.83 8.39
N VAL A 71 -9.23 -22.67 7.06
CA VAL A 71 -8.53 -21.52 6.48
C VAL A 71 -9.23 -20.21 6.84
N LYS A 72 -10.57 -20.19 6.82
CA LYS A 72 -11.35 -19.02 7.23
C LYS A 72 -11.09 -18.66 8.70
N ALA A 73 -11.16 -19.65 9.59
CA ALA A 73 -10.89 -19.44 11.01
C ALA A 73 -9.46 -18.93 11.27
N PHE A 74 -8.48 -19.43 10.52
CA PHE A 74 -7.11 -18.92 10.55
C PHE A 74 -7.04 -17.44 10.13
N VAL A 75 -7.68 -17.06 9.02
CA VAL A 75 -7.67 -15.68 8.53
C VAL A 75 -8.36 -14.75 9.52
N ASP A 76 -9.57 -15.09 9.97
CA ASP A 76 -10.36 -14.28 10.91
C ASP A 76 -9.62 -14.03 12.24
N ALA A 77 -8.83 -15.01 12.70
CA ALA A 77 -8.12 -14.92 13.98
C ALA A 77 -6.79 -14.18 13.92
N ASN A 78 -6.22 -13.94 12.73
CA ASN A 78 -4.84 -13.46 12.57
C ASN A 78 -4.69 -12.25 11.65
N PHE A 79 -5.75 -11.81 10.98
CA PHE A 79 -5.74 -10.68 10.05
C PHE A 79 -6.84 -9.68 10.40
N LEU A 80 -6.57 -8.40 10.15
CA LEU A 80 -7.57 -7.34 10.21
C LEU A 80 -8.26 -7.20 8.85
N PRO A 81 -9.41 -6.51 8.78
CA PRO A 81 -10.03 -6.18 7.49
C PRO A 81 -9.10 -5.36 6.60
N ALA A 82 -9.16 -5.60 5.30
CA ALA A 82 -8.38 -4.84 4.32
C ALA A 82 -8.80 -3.37 4.29
N GLY A 83 -7.83 -2.45 4.24
CA GLY A 83 -8.02 -1.00 4.36
C GLY A 83 -7.86 -0.46 5.78
N THR A 84 -7.49 -1.28 6.76
CA THR A 84 -7.14 -0.84 8.12
C THR A 84 -5.68 -0.39 8.25
N GLU A 85 -4.87 -0.70 7.23
CA GLU A 85 -3.44 -0.38 7.13
C GLU A 85 -3.15 1.04 6.63
N ILE A 86 -4.18 1.83 6.32
CA ILE A 86 -4.03 3.20 5.81
C ILE A 86 -5.00 4.10 6.55
N ALA A 87 -4.44 5.08 7.24
CA ALA A 87 -5.20 6.07 7.97
C ALA A 87 -5.56 7.27 7.07
N PRO A 88 -6.70 7.96 7.33
CA PRO A 88 -6.99 9.22 6.69
C PRO A 88 -5.93 10.25 7.06
N ALA A 89 -5.47 11.00 6.05
CA ALA A 89 -4.67 12.18 6.29
C ALA A 89 -5.55 13.44 6.30
N ASN A 90 -5.25 14.35 7.22
CA ASN A 90 -5.78 15.70 7.13
C ASN A 90 -4.89 16.51 6.18
N LEU A 91 -5.41 16.86 5.00
CA LEU A 91 -4.69 17.62 3.99
C LEU A 91 -4.81 19.11 4.29
N THR A 92 -3.70 19.73 4.70
CA THR A 92 -3.68 21.12 5.18
C THR A 92 -4.03 22.15 4.11
N ASP A 93 -3.88 21.81 2.83
CA ASP A 93 -4.19 22.65 1.68
C ASP A 93 -5.49 22.27 0.97
N TYR A 94 -6.27 21.32 1.53
CA TYR A 94 -7.56 20.97 0.97
C TYR A 94 -8.59 22.08 1.22
N GLN A 95 -9.21 22.54 0.14
CA GLN A 95 -10.33 23.48 0.18
C GLN A 95 -11.60 22.78 -0.30
N GLU A 96 -12.63 22.75 0.54
CA GLU A 96 -13.91 22.09 0.24
C GLU A 96 -14.67 22.77 -0.91
N HIS A 97 -14.45 24.07 -1.13
CA HIS A 97 -15.16 24.90 -2.11
C HIS A 97 -14.21 25.77 -2.96
N PRO A 98 -13.36 25.22 -3.84
CA PRO A 98 -12.56 26.03 -4.75
C PRO A 98 -13.49 26.73 -5.76
N GLY A 99 -13.08 27.91 -6.23
CA GLY A 99 -13.91 28.73 -7.12
C GLY A 99 -14.40 28.03 -8.40
N PHE A 100 -13.69 27.00 -8.90
CA PHE A 100 -14.07 26.30 -10.13
C PHE A 100 -15.10 25.18 -9.94
N LEU A 101 -15.28 24.62 -8.74
CA LEU A 101 -16.22 23.51 -8.50
C LEU A 101 -17.68 23.93 -8.72
N SER A 102 -17.99 25.23 -8.64
CA SER A 102 -19.29 25.79 -8.99
C SER A 102 -19.71 25.48 -10.44
N ARG A 103 -18.77 25.02 -11.28
CA ARG A 103 -18.95 24.71 -12.71
C ARG A 103 -19.14 23.21 -12.99
N ILE A 104 -18.97 22.33 -12.00
CA ILE A 104 -19.12 20.88 -12.16
C ILE A 104 -20.51 20.46 -11.67
N LYS A 105 -21.34 19.93 -12.57
CA LYS A 105 -22.75 19.59 -12.31
C LYS A 105 -22.99 18.20 -11.69
N ASP A 106 -21.96 17.36 -11.58
CA ASP A 106 -22.08 15.98 -11.10
C ASP A 106 -21.89 15.87 -9.58
N GLU A 107 -22.90 15.38 -8.86
CA GLU A 107 -22.91 15.25 -7.40
C GLU A 107 -22.14 14.03 -6.88
N ASN A 108 -21.96 12.97 -7.68
CA ASN A 108 -21.31 11.73 -7.23
C ASN A 108 -19.80 11.90 -7.03
N LEU A 109 -19.18 12.84 -7.75
CA LEU A 109 -17.77 13.17 -7.61
C LEU A 109 -17.44 13.99 -6.34
N ARG A 110 -18.45 14.50 -5.61
CA ARG A 110 -18.24 15.34 -4.40
C ARG A 110 -18.02 14.56 -3.11
N ARG A 111 -18.29 13.25 -3.05
CA ARG A 111 -18.25 12.47 -1.80
C ARG A 111 -17.12 11.45 -1.74
N PHE A 112 -15.87 11.92 -1.78
CA PHE A 112 -14.72 11.05 -1.53
C PHE A 112 -13.84 11.61 -0.41
N ALA A 113 -13.93 11.00 0.78
CA ALA A 113 -12.90 10.90 1.81
C ALA A 113 -13.55 10.61 3.17
N HIS A 114 -13.38 9.43 3.74
CA HIS A 114 -13.41 9.15 5.19
C HIS A 114 -13.03 7.67 5.43
N ALA A 115 -12.09 7.38 6.35
CA ALA A 115 -12.19 6.28 7.34
C ALA A 115 -10.88 5.96 8.10
N LYS A 116 -10.97 6.02 9.44
CA LYS A 116 -10.35 5.25 10.55
C LYS A 116 -8.84 4.99 10.66
N ASP A 117 -8.33 5.30 11.86
CA ASP A 117 -7.08 4.80 12.46
C ASP A 117 -7.27 3.42 13.13
N ALA A 118 -6.31 2.52 12.91
CA ALA A 118 -5.48 1.90 13.96
C ALA A 118 -4.73 0.68 13.37
N ILE A 119 -3.41 0.77 13.22
CA ILE A 119 -2.53 -0.38 12.98
C ILE A 119 -1.92 -0.80 14.32
N CYS A 120 -1.84 -2.10 14.62
CA CYS A 120 -1.10 -2.56 15.79
C CYS A 120 0.41 -2.34 15.62
N ARG A 121 1.13 -2.09 16.72
CA ARG A 121 2.53 -1.63 16.70
C ARG A 121 3.53 -2.56 15.97
N ASP A 122 3.24 -3.86 15.92
CA ASP A 122 4.11 -4.90 15.32
C ASP A 122 3.41 -5.72 14.22
N CYS A 123 2.34 -5.17 13.65
CA CYS A 123 1.60 -5.78 12.56
C CYS A 123 2.42 -5.72 11.26
N VAL A 124 2.29 -6.74 10.42
CA VAL A 124 2.85 -6.75 9.07
C VAL A 124 1.73 -6.41 8.09
N SER A 125 2.04 -5.54 7.14
CA SER A 125 1.14 -5.15 6.05
C SER A 125 1.87 -5.29 4.73
N SER A 126 1.11 -5.49 3.66
CA SER A 126 1.64 -5.40 2.31
C SER A 126 1.85 -3.96 1.84
N ALA A 127 1.36 -2.94 2.57
CA ALA A 127 1.54 -1.53 2.21
C ALA A 127 3.00 -1.10 2.38
N LEU A 128 3.52 -0.37 1.40
CA LEU A 128 4.83 0.28 1.51
C LEU A 128 4.70 1.59 2.31
N PRO A 129 5.73 1.96 3.09
CA PRO A 129 5.68 3.18 3.89
C PRO A 129 5.68 4.42 3.00
N ALA A 130 4.82 5.39 3.33
CA ALA A 130 4.80 6.72 2.74
C ALA A 130 4.94 7.76 3.85
N ARG A 131 5.84 8.74 3.67
CA ARG A 131 6.09 9.80 4.67
C ARG A 131 5.10 10.95 4.56
N HIS A 132 4.55 11.15 3.36
CA HIS A 132 3.61 12.21 3.08
C HIS A 132 2.23 11.63 2.76
N PRO A 133 1.14 12.37 3.04
CA PRO A 133 -0.18 12.04 2.52
C PRO A 133 -0.19 11.85 1.00
N PHE A 134 -1.05 10.95 0.52
CA PHE A 134 -1.25 10.73 -0.90
C PHE A 134 -2.72 10.45 -1.20
N VAL A 135 -3.09 10.63 -2.47
CA VAL A 135 -4.42 10.32 -2.98
C VAL A 135 -4.42 8.95 -3.65
N VAL A 136 -5.50 8.20 -3.50
CA VAL A 136 -5.70 6.87 -4.10
C VAL A 136 -6.79 6.93 -5.17
N PRO A 137 -6.77 6.05 -6.19
CA PRO A 137 -7.82 6.00 -7.21
C PRO A 137 -9.22 5.71 -6.63
N GLY A 138 -9.29 4.93 -5.54
CA GLY A 138 -10.51 4.61 -4.82
C GLY A 138 -11.07 3.20 -5.07
N GLY A 139 -12.12 2.86 -4.31
CA GLY A 139 -12.73 1.52 -4.34
C GLY A 139 -11.78 0.44 -3.79
N ARG A 140 -11.45 -0.56 -4.62
CA ARG A 140 -10.50 -1.64 -4.26
C ARG A 140 -9.03 -1.19 -4.26
N PHE A 141 -8.74 -0.03 -4.84
CA PHE A 141 -7.40 0.54 -4.93
C PHE A 141 -7.15 1.44 -3.73
N ARG A 142 -6.40 0.91 -2.77
CA ARG A 142 -6.17 1.56 -1.47
C ARG A 142 -4.77 2.12 -1.34
N GLU A 143 -3.89 1.87 -2.29
CA GLU A 143 -2.49 2.28 -2.26
C GLU A 143 -2.20 3.42 -3.24
N PHE A 144 -1.07 4.09 -3.07
CA PHE A 144 -0.51 4.96 -4.10
C PHE A 144 -0.34 4.16 -5.40
N TYR A 145 -0.76 4.72 -6.53
CA TYR A 145 -0.57 4.15 -7.88
C TYR A 145 0.22 5.14 -8.73
N TYR A 146 1.26 4.66 -9.42
CA TYR A 146 2.26 5.54 -9.99
C TYR A 146 1.70 6.45 -11.10
N TRP A 147 1.22 5.91 -12.21
CA TRP A 147 0.75 6.76 -13.31
C TRP A 147 -0.59 7.47 -13.01
N ASP A 148 -1.49 6.86 -12.22
CA ASP A 148 -2.75 7.47 -11.77
C ASP A 148 -2.47 8.73 -10.95
N SER A 149 -1.37 8.74 -10.20
CA SER A 149 -0.98 9.90 -9.40
C SER A 149 -0.65 11.11 -10.26
N TYR A 150 -0.14 10.93 -11.49
CA TYR A 150 0.15 12.06 -12.38
C TYR A 150 -1.14 12.83 -12.73
N PHE A 151 -2.15 12.14 -13.24
CA PHE A 151 -3.44 12.76 -13.58
C PHE A 151 -4.17 13.30 -12.35
N THR A 152 -3.98 12.65 -11.20
CA THR A 152 -4.49 13.15 -9.91
C THR A 152 -3.82 14.47 -9.53
N MET A 153 -2.50 14.57 -9.66
CA MET A 153 -1.73 15.79 -9.38
C MET A 153 -2.18 16.96 -10.26
N GLU A 154 -2.49 16.74 -11.54
CA GLU A 154 -3.04 17.79 -12.41
C GLU A 154 -4.30 18.40 -11.80
N GLY A 155 -5.24 17.57 -11.33
CA GLY A 155 -6.44 18.03 -10.65
C GLY A 155 -6.16 18.75 -9.32
N LEU A 156 -5.22 18.23 -8.52
CA LEU A 156 -4.83 18.82 -7.24
C LEU A 156 -4.17 20.20 -7.41
N LEU A 157 -3.35 20.40 -8.44
CA LEU A 157 -2.75 21.70 -8.72
C LEU A 157 -3.78 22.75 -9.14
N ILE A 158 -4.79 22.35 -9.94
CA ILE A 158 -5.92 23.23 -10.28
C ILE A 158 -6.70 23.63 -9.01
N ARG A 159 -6.66 22.80 -7.96
CA ARG A 159 -7.25 23.06 -6.63
C ARG A 159 -6.35 23.88 -5.70
N GLY A 160 -5.14 24.23 -6.12
CA GLY A 160 -4.15 24.89 -5.28
C GLY A 160 -3.53 23.99 -4.20
N MET A 161 -3.68 22.68 -4.32
CA MET A 161 -3.16 21.69 -3.35
C MET A 161 -1.67 21.37 -3.61
N ASN A 162 -0.86 22.43 -3.63
CA ASN A 162 0.56 22.37 -3.98
C ASN A 162 1.38 21.57 -2.95
N GLN A 163 1.02 21.62 -1.67
CA GLN A 163 1.76 20.89 -0.63
C GLN A 163 1.47 19.40 -0.70
N THR A 164 0.21 19.03 -0.95
CA THR A 164 -0.17 17.64 -1.19
C THR A 164 0.57 17.08 -2.41
N VAL A 165 0.62 17.82 -3.52
CA VAL A 165 1.34 17.39 -4.75
C VAL A 165 2.83 17.23 -4.50
N LYS A 166 3.46 18.19 -3.82
CA LYS A 166 4.87 18.10 -3.43
C LYS A 166 5.14 16.83 -2.60
N GLY A 167 4.31 16.57 -1.58
CA GLY A 167 4.45 15.37 -0.76
C GLY A 167 4.29 14.06 -1.54
N MET A 168 3.37 14.02 -2.51
CA MET A 168 3.21 12.86 -3.39
C MET A 168 4.43 12.63 -4.29
N ILE A 169 5.09 13.69 -4.77
CA ILE A 169 6.36 13.60 -5.53
C ILE A 169 7.49 13.11 -4.61
N GLU A 170 7.57 13.64 -3.38
CA GLU A 170 8.56 13.22 -2.38
C GLU A 170 8.41 11.74 -2.02
N ASN A 171 7.18 11.23 -1.86
CA ASN A 171 6.94 9.79 -1.69
C ASN A 171 7.43 8.97 -2.89
N ALA A 172 7.20 9.44 -4.13
CA ALA A 172 7.68 8.74 -5.33
C ALA A 172 9.22 8.70 -5.38
N MET A 173 9.88 9.79 -4.98
CA MET A 173 11.35 9.85 -4.85
C MET A 173 11.86 8.92 -3.75
N ASP A 174 11.16 8.84 -2.61
CA ASP A 174 11.48 7.90 -1.54
C ASP A 174 11.42 6.44 -2.03
N TYR A 175 10.46 6.09 -2.89
CA TYR A 175 10.41 4.76 -3.51
C TYR A 175 11.59 4.51 -4.46
N VAL A 176 11.98 5.50 -5.27
CA VAL A 176 13.19 5.38 -6.11
C VAL A 176 14.44 5.18 -5.26
N ASN A 177 14.58 5.91 -4.16
CA ASN A 177 15.72 5.79 -3.25
C ASN A 177 15.75 4.42 -2.55
N ALA A 178 14.59 3.89 -2.14
CA ALA A 178 14.49 2.64 -1.41
C ALA A 178 14.57 1.40 -2.31
N TYR A 179 14.00 1.45 -3.51
CA TYR A 179 13.79 0.26 -4.37
C TYR A 179 14.41 0.39 -5.77
N GLY A 180 14.98 1.56 -6.12
CA GLY A 180 15.58 1.83 -7.43
C GLY A 180 14.60 2.25 -8.53
N PHE A 181 13.29 2.23 -8.25
CA PHE A 181 12.23 2.64 -9.18
C PHE A 181 10.93 2.98 -8.43
N VAL A 182 9.96 3.61 -9.11
CA VAL A 182 8.61 3.78 -8.54
C VAL A 182 7.79 2.52 -8.84
N PRO A 183 7.34 1.76 -7.83
CA PRO A 183 6.55 0.55 -8.07
C PRO A 183 5.19 0.88 -8.67
N ASN A 184 4.54 -0.11 -9.31
CA ASN A 184 3.20 0.03 -9.90
C ASN A 184 2.21 0.67 -8.90
N GLY A 185 2.25 0.20 -7.66
CA GLY A 185 1.70 0.91 -6.53
C GLY A 185 2.46 0.62 -5.25
N ALA A 186 2.10 1.27 -4.15
CA ALA A 186 2.77 1.16 -2.86
C ALA A 186 2.43 -0.14 -2.11
N ARG A 187 2.73 -1.28 -2.72
CA ARG A 187 2.56 -2.62 -2.13
C ARG A 187 3.78 -3.51 -2.35
N ILE A 188 4.10 -4.37 -1.38
CA ILE A 188 5.24 -5.30 -1.44
C ILE A 188 5.15 -6.22 -2.67
N TYR A 189 3.95 -6.73 -2.99
CA TYR A 189 3.72 -7.56 -4.18
C TYR A 189 3.77 -6.80 -5.52
N PHE A 190 4.06 -5.49 -5.49
CA PHE A 190 4.36 -4.66 -6.65
C PHE A 190 5.86 -4.32 -6.76
N LEU A 191 6.72 -4.74 -5.83
CA LEU A 191 8.19 -4.50 -5.88
C LEU A 191 8.93 -5.27 -6.98
N ASN A 192 8.20 -5.98 -7.85
CA ASN A 192 8.75 -6.63 -9.04
C ASN A 192 8.39 -5.91 -10.35
N ARG A 193 7.65 -4.79 -10.31
CA ARG A 193 7.20 -4.08 -11.51
C ARG A 193 6.88 -2.62 -11.27
N SER A 194 7.03 -1.83 -12.32
CA SER A 194 6.63 -0.41 -12.34
C SER A 194 5.33 -0.22 -13.15
N GLN A 195 5.08 1.03 -13.53
CA GLN A 195 4.04 1.52 -14.43
C GLN A 195 4.68 2.56 -15.37
N PRO A 196 3.94 3.11 -16.36
CA PRO A 196 4.47 4.16 -17.24
C PRO A 196 5.21 5.26 -16.47
N PRO A 197 6.44 5.62 -16.86
CA PRO A 197 7.32 6.46 -16.05
C PRO A 197 6.94 7.94 -16.15
N PHE A 198 6.11 8.41 -15.21
CA PHE A 198 5.65 9.80 -15.14
C PHE A 198 6.42 10.68 -14.15
N LEU A 199 7.45 10.18 -13.47
CA LEU A 199 8.12 10.93 -12.38
C LEU A 199 8.72 12.26 -12.86
N ALA A 200 9.38 12.27 -14.02
CA ALA A 200 9.93 13.50 -14.59
C ALA A 200 8.81 14.50 -14.97
N GLN A 201 7.68 14.00 -15.44
CA GLN A 201 6.50 14.80 -15.79
C GLN A 201 5.83 15.35 -14.53
N MET A 202 5.74 14.57 -13.45
CA MET A 202 5.23 15.04 -12.15
C MET A 202 6.08 16.19 -11.61
N VAL A 203 7.41 16.08 -11.68
CA VAL A 203 8.33 17.15 -11.25
C VAL A 203 8.20 18.38 -12.14
N ARG A 204 8.05 18.20 -13.47
CA ARG A 204 7.85 19.31 -14.41
C ARG A 204 6.48 19.99 -14.23
N LEU A 205 5.47 19.23 -13.81
CA LEU A 205 4.11 19.69 -13.62
C LEU A 205 3.97 20.60 -12.39
N TYR A 206 4.76 20.33 -11.34
CA TYR A 206 4.86 21.13 -10.12
C TYR A 206 5.65 22.43 -10.34
#